data_AF-A0ABD1WXY0-F1
#
_entry.id   AF-A0ABD1WXY0-F1
#
_cell.length_a   1.000
_cell.length_b   1.000
_cell.length_c   1.000
_cell.angle_alpha   90.00
_cell.angle_beta   90.00
_cell.angle_gamma   90.00
#
_symmetry.space_group_name_H-M   'P 1'
#
loop_
_entity.id
_entity.type
_entity.pdbx_description
1 polymer ?
#
loop_
_entity_poly.entity_id
_entity_poly.type
_entity_poly.pdbx_seq_one_letter_code
_entity_poly.pdbx_strand_id
1 'polypeptide(L)'
;MAKRFEKCQIDVLELAFEESEHLSREKKIDLVRTTGLDMEQIASWFNRKRACKRARESIGDLERTNAELQQALEESREKEAKLQKKLNESKQREAELEAENQSLKHSLMISGGDLQFDSVLGFVNRYR
;
A
#
# COMPACT_ATOMS: atom_id res chain seq x y z
N MET A 1 38.35 -1.84 -18.01
CA MET A 1 38.50 -2.43 -16.65
C MET A 1 38.25 -1.35 -15.61
N ALA A 2 37.38 -1.60 -14.63
CA ALA A 2 37.27 -0.69 -13.48
C ALA A 2 38.59 -0.76 -12.70
N LYS A 3 39.30 0.37 -12.63
CA LYS A 3 40.57 0.47 -11.90
C LYS A 3 40.26 0.22 -10.42
N ARG A 4 40.72 -0.93 -9.89
CA ARG A 4 40.56 -1.29 -8.48
C ARG A 4 41.65 -0.57 -7.69
N PHE A 5 41.25 0.16 -6.67
CA PHE A 5 42.18 0.78 -5.72
C PHE A 5 42.64 -0.25 -4.70
N GLU A 6 43.85 -0.06 -4.19
CA GLU A 6 44.36 -0.85 -3.09
C GLU A 6 43.56 -0.57 -1.82
N LYS A 7 43.54 -1.54 -0.90
CA LYS A 7 42.77 -1.42 0.34
C LYS A 7 43.16 -0.18 1.14
N CYS A 8 44.46 0.09 1.30
CA CYS A 8 44.96 1.27 2.00
C CYS A 8 44.49 2.58 1.35
N GLN A 9 44.40 2.63 0.02
CA GLN A 9 43.89 3.79 -0.71
C GLN A 9 42.39 3.98 -0.46
N ILE A 10 41.63 2.87 -0.45
CA ILE A 10 40.19 2.89 -0.15
C ILE A 10 39.97 3.39 1.28
N ASP A 11 40.70 2.85 2.26
CA ASP A 11 40.56 3.22 3.67
C ASP A 11 40.80 4.73 3.89
N VAL A 12 41.83 5.31 3.24
CA VAL A 12 42.10 6.76 3.30
C VAL A 12 40.98 7.57 2.65
N LEU A 13 40.46 7.12 1.50
CA LEU A 13 39.34 7.80 0.83
C LEU A 13 38.05 7.71 1.64
N GLU A 14 37.81 6.60 2.33
CA GLU A 14 36.66 6.40 3.21
C GLU A 14 36.72 7.30 4.44
N LEU A 15 37.86 7.35 5.14
CA LEU A 15 38.07 8.26 6.27
C LEU A 15 37.85 9.73 5.86
N ALA A 16 38.37 10.13 4.70
CA ALA A 16 38.17 11.49 4.19
C ALA A 16 36.71 11.77 3.79
N PHE A 17 35.98 10.75 3.31
CA PHE A 17 34.57 10.88 2.98
C PHE A 17 33.68 11.00 4.22
N GLU A 18 34.05 10.31 5.31
CA GLU A 18 33.39 10.43 6.61
C GLU A 18 33.60 11.82 7.22
N GLU A 19 34.79 12.41 7.06
CA GLU A 19 35.07 13.79 7.48
C GLU A 19 34.29 14.80 6.63
N SER A 20 34.29 14.63 5.30
CA SER A 20 33.52 15.46 4.38
C SER A 20 33.11 14.73 3.11
N GLU A 21 31.81 14.72 2.85
CA GLU A 21 31.22 14.17 1.62
C GLU A 21 31.61 14.98 0.36
N HIS A 22 32.01 16.25 0.54
CA HIS A 22 32.42 17.16 -0.54
C HIS A 22 33.87 17.62 -0.36
N LEU A 23 34.73 17.23 -1.30
CA LEU A 23 36.14 17.61 -1.26
C LEU A 23 36.35 19.06 -1.68
N SER A 24 37.02 19.83 -0.82
CA SER A 24 37.65 21.10 -1.18
C SER A 24 38.88 20.85 -2.07
N ARG A 25 39.38 21.91 -2.73
CA ARG A 25 40.57 21.82 -3.58
C ARG A 25 41.80 21.37 -2.79
N GLU A 26 41.98 21.89 -1.58
CA GLU A 26 43.11 21.58 -0.70
C GLU A 26 43.08 20.10 -0.28
N LYS A 27 41.93 19.61 0.20
CA LYS A 27 41.74 18.20 0.57
C LYS A 27 41.97 17.26 -0.61
N LYS A 28 41.62 17.65 -1.85
CA LYS A 28 41.97 16.86 -3.04
C LYS A 28 43.48 16.74 -3.22
N ILE A 29 44.22 17.83 -3.06
CA ILE A 29 45.68 17.83 -3.19
C ILE A 29 46.32 16.93 -2.12
N ASP A 30 45.83 17.00 -0.88
CA ASP A 30 46.31 16.15 0.21
C ASP A 30 46.03 14.66 -0.03
N LEU A 31 44.86 14.34 -0.59
CA LEU A 31 44.50 12.98 -0.95
C LEU A 31 45.36 12.45 -2.10
N VAL A 32 45.68 13.27 -3.11
CA VAL A 32 46.62 12.90 -4.19
C VAL A 32 47.98 12.55 -3.59
N ARG A 33 48.50 13.38 -2.67
CA ARG A 33 49.79 13.15 -2.03
C ARG A 33 49.81 11.89 -1.18
N THR A 34 48.75 11.63 -0.44
CA THR A 34 48.66 10.50 0.50
C THR A 34 48.41 9.17 -0.22
N THR A 35 47.54 9.17 -1.24
CA THR A 35 47.11 7.93 -1.92
C THR A 35 47.89 7.63 -3.20
N GLY A 36 48.60 8.61 -3.76
CA GLY A 36 49.24 8.52 -5.08
C GLY A 36 48.26 8.47 -6.25
N LEU A 37 46.96 8.69 -6.00
CA LEU A 37 45.91 8.67 -7.02
C LEU A 37 45.80 10.03 -7.70
N ASP A 38 45.39 10.03 -8.96
CA ASP A 38 45.10 11.26 -9.69
C ASP A 38 43.81 11.95 -9.18
N MET A 39 43.76 13.27 -9.36
CA MET A 39 42.60 14.09 -8.95
C MET A 39 41.29 13.62 -9.58
N GLU A 40 41.30 13.16 -10.83
CA GLU A 40 40.09 12.66 -11.49
C GLU A 40 39.63 11.33 -10.88
N GLN A 41 40.57 10.47 -10.50
CA GLN A 41 40.27 9.19 -9.87
C GLN A 41 39.59 9.40 -8.50
N ILE A 42 40.13 10.32 -7.71
CA ILE A 42 39.56 10.71 -6.40
C ILE A 42 38.17 11.33 -6.61
N ALA A 43 38.03 12.27 -7.54
CA ALA A 43 36.72 12.89 -7.83
C ALA A 43 35.67 11.87 -8.29
N SER A 44 36.06 10.95 -9.18
CA SER A 44 35.21 9.88 -9.68
C SER A 44 34.77 8.92 -8.57
N TRP A 45 35.68 8.56 -7.66
CA TRP A 45 35.36 7.74 -6.50
C TRP A 45 34.35 8.42 -5.57
N PHE A 46 34.57 9.70 -5.24
CA PHE A 46 33.65 10.48 -4.41
C PHE A 46 32.26 10.60 -5.06
N ASN A 47 32.20 10.85 -6.37
CA ASN A 47 30.93 10.87 -7.11
C ASN A 47 30.19 9.53 -7.01
N ARG A 48 30.90 8.40 -7.20
CA ARG A 48 30.31 7.07 -7.07
C ARG A 48 29.84 6.78 -5.64
N LYS A 49 30.64 7.13 -4.62
CA LYS A 49 30.27 6.93 -3.22
C LYS A 49 29.00 7.70 -2.87
N ARG A 50 28.88 8.96 -3.31
CA ARG A 50 27.65 9.76 -3.17
C ARG A 50 26.46 9.16 -3.91
N ALA A 51 26.66 8.70 -5.15
CA ALA A 51 25.58 8.07 -5.92
C ALA A 51 25.08 6.79 -5.22
N CYS A 52 25.99 5.95 -4.71
CA CYS A 52 25.64 4.77 -3.92
C CYS A 52 24.90 5.13 -2.63
N LYS A 53 25.31 6.20 -1.93
CA LYS A 53 24.63 6.68 -0.72
C LYS A 53 23.18 7.08 -1.03
N ARG A 54 22.97 7.93 -2.04
CA ARG A 54 21.61 8.33 -2.48
C ARG A 54 20.76 7.14 -2.93
N ALA A 55 21.38 6.18 -3.64
CA ALA A 55 20.67 4.98 -4.06
C ALA A 55 20.20 4.15 -2.85
N ARG A 56 21.05 4.00 -1.81
CA ARG A 56 20.67 3.31 -0.57
C ARG A 56 19.56 4.03 0.18
N GLU A 57 19.64 5.35 0.28
CA GLU A 57 18.59 6.18 0.89
C GLU A 57 17.26 5.99 0.15
N SER A 58 17.28 6.08 -1.18
CA SER A 58 16.09 5.85 -2.02
C SER A 58 15.53 4.44 -1.91
N ILE A 59 16.38 3.41 -1.78
CA ILE A 59 15.93 2.04 -1.52
C ILE A 59 15.22 1.96 -0.17
N GLY A 60 15.78 2.57 0.87
CA GLY A 60 15.15 2.59 2.19
C GLY A 60 13.80 3.33 2.21
N ASP A 61 13.67 4.41 1.43
CA ASP A 61 12.39 5.10 1.24
C ASP A 61 11.37 4.22 0.51
N LEU A 62 11.79 3.54 -0.57
CA LEU A 62 10.96 2.60 -1.32
C LEU A 62 10.49 1.43 -0.45
N GLU A 63 11.36 0.89 0.41
CA GLU A 63 11.02 -0.18 1.35
C GLU A 63 9.96 0.27 2.36
N ARG A 64 10.09 1.48 2.92
CA ARG A 64 9.08 2.06 3.81
C ARG A 64 7.72 2.21 3.12
N THR A 65 7.70 2.79 1.92
CA THR A 65 6.45 2.93 1.16
C THR A 65 5.83 1.58 0.81
N ASN A 66 6.64 0.57 0.48
CA ASN A 66 6.13 -0.77 0.18
C ASN A 66 5.48 -1.41 1.42
N ALA A 67 6.10 -1.26 2.60
CA ALA A 67 5.52 -1.74 3.86
C ALA A 67 4.18 -1.05 4.17
N GLU A 68 4.10 0.26 4.00
CA GLU A 68 2.84 1.03 4.17
C GLU A 68 1.75 0.56 3.21
N LEU A 69 2.09 0.33 1.94
CA LEU A 69 1.15 -0.17 0.94
C LEU A 69 0.65 -1.59 1.26
N GLN A 70 1.53 -2.46 1.75
CA GLN A 70 1.14 -3.81 2.17
C GLN A 70 0.18 -3.78 3.35
N GLN A 71 0.43 -2.92 4.34
CA GLN A 71 -0.47 -2.74 5.47
C GLN A 71 -1.84 -2.22 5.00
N ALA A 72 -1.86 -1.19 4.16
CA ALA A 72 -3.11 -0.62 3.63
C ALA A 72 -3.91 -1.64 2.80
N LEU A 73 -3.23 -2.49 2.03
CA LEU A 73 -3.86 -3.58 1.28
C LEU A 73 -4.56 -4.57 2.21
N GLU A 74 -3.89 -4.97 3.30
CA GLU A 74 -4.44 -5.93 4.25
C GLU A 74 -5.62 -5.33 5.02
N GLU A 75 -5.53 -4.08 5.45
CA GLU A 75 -6.65 -3.36 6.06
C GLU A 75 -7.85 -3.27 5.11
N SER A 76 -7.62 -3.06 3.81
CA SER A 76 -8.69 -3.05 2.81
C SER A 76 -9.35 -4.42 2.68
N ARG A 77 -8.56 -5.50 2.62
CA ARG A 77 -9.07 -6.88 2.56
C ARG A 77 -9.92 -7.22 3.79
N GLU A 78 -9.46 -6.83 4.98
CA GLU A 78 -10.24 -7.05 6.21
C GLU A 78 -11.57 -6.30 6.19
N LYS A 79 -11.56 -5.03 5.74
CA LYS A 79 -12.77 -4.20 5.63
C LYS A 79 -13.74 -4.84 4.63
N GLU A 80 -13.24 -5.29 3.49
CA GLU A 80 -14.03 -5.99 2.48
C GLU A 80 -14.65 -7.29 3.02
N ALA A 81 -13.88 -8.12 3.72
CA ALA A 81 -14.38 -9.34 4.34
C ALA A 81 -15.48 -9.06 5.38
N LYS A 82 -15.32 -8.00 6.19
CA LYS A 82 -16.35 -7.55 7.15
C LYS A 82 -17.63 -7.11 6.45
N LEU A 83 -17.52 -6.37 5.35
CA LEU A 83 -18.67 -5.95 4.55
C LEU A 83 -19.37 -7.15 3.91
N GLN A 84 -18.61 -8.09 3.35
CA GLN A 84 -19.17 -9.29 2.74
C GLN A 84 -19.94 -10.13 3.76
N LYS A 85 -19.41 -10.26 4.99
CA LYS A 85 -20.10 -10.95 6.08
C LYS A 85 -21.44 -10.26 6.41
N LYS A 86 -21.43 -8.95 6.63
CA LYS A 86 -22.66 -8.17 6.91
C LYS A 86 -23.69 -8.29 5.78
N LEU A 87 -23.23 -8.28 4.53
CA LEU A 87 -24.09 -8.46 3.37
C LEU A 87 -24.76 -9.83 3.39
N ASN A 88 -24.00 -10.90 3.67
CA ASN A 88 -24.54 -12.25 3.75
C ASN A 88 -25.55 -12.38 4.92
N GLU A 89 -25.25 -11.83 6.09
CA GLU A 89 -26.17 -11.79 7.24
C GLU A 89 -27.47 -11.05 6.90
N SER A 90 -27.38 -9.92 6.19
CA SER A 90 -28.56 -9.16 5.75
C SER A 90 -29.41 -9.96 4.77
N LYS A 91 -28.79 -10.62 3.78
CA LYS A 91 -29.49 -11.47 2.81
C LYS A 91 -30.19 -12.66 3.48
N GLN A 92 -29.55 -13.25 4.48
CA GLN A 92 -30.15 -14.35 5.23
C GLN A 92 -31.40 -13.89 5.98
N ARG A 93 -31.33 -12.74 6.69
CA ARG A 93 -32.48 -12.17 7.39
C ARG A 93 -33.63 -11.83 6.44
N GLU A 94 -33.32 -11.30 5.27
CA GLU A 94 -34.31 -11.00 4.24
C GLU A 94 -35.02 -12.28 3.76
N ALA A 95 -34.27 -13.35 3.48
CA ALA A 95 -34.84 -14.63 3.10
C ALA A 95 -35.71 -15.26 4.20
N GLU A 96 -35.32 -15.13 5.47
CA GLU A 96 -36.12 -15.58 6.62
C GLU A 96 -37.45 -14.81 6.70
N LEU A 97 -37.42 -13.49 6.55
CA LEU A 97 -38.62 -12.65 6.51
C LEU A 97 -39.52 -12.95 5.31
N GLU A 98 -38.94 -13.22 4.13
CA GLU A 98 -39.72 -13.63 2.95
C GLU A 98 -40.41 -14.97 3.17
N ALA A 99 -39.72 -15.95 3.77
CA ALA A 99 -40.29 -17.26 4.10
C ALA A 99 -41.41 -17.14 5.14
N GLU A 100 -41.23 -16.33 6.18
CA GLU A 100 -42.26 -16.03 7.18
C GLU A 100 -43.48 -15.36 6.52
N ASN A 101 -43.27 -14.35 5.68
CA ASN A 101 -44.34 -13.69 4.93
C ASN A 101 -45.13 -14.66 4.05
N GLN A 102 -44.45 -15.60 3.37
CA GLN A 102 -45.10 -16.62 2.56
C GLN A 102 -45.93 -17.59 3.44
N SER A 103 -45.39 -18.00 4.59
CA SER A 103 -46.08 -18.87 5.55
C SER A 103 -47.36 -18.20 6.08
N LEU A 104 -47.26 -16.94 6.53
CA LEU A 104 -48.40 -16.16 7.01
C LEU A 104 -49.47 -15.98 5.93
N LYS A 105 -49.06 -15.71 4.68
CA LYS A 105 -49.98 -15.62 3.54
C LYS A 105 -50.75 -16.93 3.32
N HIS A 106 -50.07 -18.08 3.40
CA HIS A 106 -50.72 -19.39 3.32
C HIS A 106 -51.68 -19.63 4.51
N SER A 107 -51.27 -19.33 5.74
CA SER A 107 -52.14 -19.47 6.93
C SER A 107 -53.40 -18.60 6.84
N LEU A 108 -53.28 -17.36 6.38
CA LEU A 108 -54.42 -16.47 6.13
C LEU A 108 -55.33 -17.00 5.03
N MET A 109 -54.79 -17.57 3.96
CA MET A 109 -55.59 -18.19 2.89
C MET A 109 -56.40 -19.41 3.38
N ILE A 110 -55.86 -20.18 4.33
CA ILE A 110 -56.54 -21.37 4.90
C ILE A 110 -57.58 -20.99 5.96
N SER A 111 -57.30 -19.96 6.78
CA SER A 111 -58.23 -19.47 7.81
C SER A 111 -59.28 -18.51 7.27
N GLY A 112 -59.01 -17.84 6.15
CA GLY A 112 -59.95 -17.06 5.33
C GLY A 112 -60.71 -17.92 4.33
N GLY A 113 -61.18 -19.10 4.74
CA GLY A 113 -62.19 -19.83 3.99
C GLY A 113 -63.42 -18.93 3.79
N ASP A 114 -63.65 -18.53 2.54
CA ASP A 114 -64.83 -17.83 2.01
C ASP A 114 -65.11 -16.40 2.48
N LEU A 115 -64.14 -15.48 2.33
CA LEU A 115 -64.48 -14.10 1.96
C LEU A 115 -63.56 -13.61 0.84
N GLN A 116 -64.11 -13.53 -0.37
CA GLN A 116 -63.53 -12.86 -1.52
C GLN A 116 -63.10 -11.43 -1.12
N PHE A 117 -61.82 -11.24 -0.78
CA PHE A 117 -61.22 -9.93 -0.59
C PHE A 117 -60.71 -9.31 -1.91
N ASP A 118 -61.16 -9.85 -3.05
CA ASP A 118 -60.86 -9.29 -4.38
C ASP A 118 -61.61 -7.98 -4.70
N SER A 119 -62.48 -7.48 -3.80
CA SER A 119 -63.28 -6.28 -4.08
C SER A 119 -62.75 -4.96 -3.49
N VAL A 120 -61.78 -4.98 -2.56
CA VAL A 120 -61.44 -3.75 -1.80
C VAL A 120 -60.28 -2.94 -2.40
N LEU A 121 -59.38 -3.53 -3.19
CA LEU A 121 -58.33 -2.76 -3.89
C LEU A 121 -58.82 -2.11 -5.21
N GLY A 122 -60.04 -2.41 -5.66
CA GLY A 122 -60.64 -1.81 -6.86
C GLY A 122 -61.34 -0.45 -6.64
N PHE A 123 -61.48 0.03 -5.40
CA PHE A 123 -62.27 1.22 -5.10
C PHE A 123 -61.47 2.52 -4.91
N VAL A 124 -60.14 2.46 -4.81
CA VAL A 124 -59.33 3.67 -4.53
C VAL A 124 -58.91 4.43 -5.80
N ASN A 125 -59.26 3.93 -7.00
CA ASN A 125 -58.92 4.61 -8.27
C ASN A 125 -60.15 5.10 -9.05
N ARG A 126 -61.11 5.73 -8.35
CA ARG A 126 -62.25 6.41 -9.01
C ARG A 126 -62.68 7.71 -8.30
N TYR A 127 -61.77 8.66 -8.17
CA TYR A 127 -62.03 10.12 -8.09
C TYR A 127 -60.71 10.77 -8.54
N ARG A 128 -60.50 11.12 -9.81
CA ARG A 128 -60.93 12.37 -10.48
C ARG A 128 -61.27 13.52 -9.55
#